data_AF-A0A1F8SEX2-F1
#
_entry.id   AF-A0A1F8SEX2-F1
#
_cell.length_a   1.000
_cell.length_b   1.000
_cell.length_c   1.000
_cell.angle_alpha   90.00
_cell.angle_beta   90.00
_cell.angle_gamma   90.00
#
_symmetry.space_group_name_H-M   'P 1'
#
loop_
_entity.id
_entity.type
_entity.pdbx_description
1 polymer ?
#
loop_
_entity_poly.entity_id
_entity_poly.type
_entity_poly.pdbx_seq_one_letter_code
_entity_poly.pdbx_strand_id
1 'polypeptide(L)'
;MKTHINLLLVLIVSTLLIFTTIVSCTVNEPSPTSATDGDIETLLDVLDKAGFYVQEGEYSYTDAIALCNAGVIKTCQGNNVGAPYLAYKLPPAPEQTTPNMFADSRGWAYSYRLRPDEAILQIGRTPPESRYFAYQSYLSFRYNATTKHYIQMFDSLGDTVNPLTINTKGKEDNPFDQPVIFITTADKGIDTRVRTAVENAGYPSGIINTDVIPSSVVNMGLENDDDLFQFLSRVALPKDKDSLDAYINNPGSTVLRLTPKTPPKLDPFPTPELRVRGTGNTEMDLLPAVDDLRAAILAKYSHLEATDIPTYMFVPEGYTAIQSNLNLLGDCRDTAYFSTLKTEVWSSSEDLRMNAAFTLGDNPDEFVIIFGVNHEATGKTTYSSCTVYGMR
;
A
#
# COMPACT_ATOMS: atom_id res chain seq x y z
N MET A 1 60.05 -14.50 52.09
CA MET A 1 61.37 -14.21 52.69
C MET A 1 61.90 -12.92 52.06
N LYS A 2 62.03 -11.86 52.87
CA LYS A 2 62.81 -10.61 52.66
C LYS A 2 62.46 -9.66 51.49
N THR A 3 61.60 -8.69 51.83
CA THR A 3 61.76 -7.21 51.82
C THR A 3 63.03 -6.56 51.23
N HIS A 4 62.84 -5.43 50.53
CA HIS A 4 63.53 -4.10 50.58
C HIS A 4 63.11 -3.33 49.30
N ILE A 5 62.35 -2.20 49.22
CA ILE A 5 62.23 -0.89 49.88
C ILE A 5 63.45 0.05 49.71
N ASN A 6 63.14 1.24 49.14
CA ASN A 6 63.86 2.54 49.03
C ASN A 6 64.71 2.79 47.77
N LEU A 7 64.68 3.93 47.06
CA LEU A 7 64.29 5.30 47.44
C LEU A 7 63.99 6.21 46.20
N LEU A 8 63.12 7.20 46.41
CA LEU A 8 62.72 8.40 45.63
C LEU A 8 63.78 9.13 44.76
N LEU A 9 63.35 9.72 43.62
CA LEU A 9 63.50 11.18 43.33
C LEU A 9 62.70 11.65 42.07
N VAL A 10 61.68 12.49 42.32
CA VAL A 10 61.23 13.72 41.62
C VAL A 10 61.51 13.93 40.11
N LEU A 11 60.48 14.14 39.28
CA LEU A 11 60.25 15.41 38.54
C LEU A 11 58.89 15.47 37.80
N ILE A 12 58.26 16.62 37.94
CA ILE A 12 57.03 17.12 37.30
C ILE A 12 57.33 17.53 35.85
N VAL A 13 56.53 17.09 34.86
CA VAL A 13 56.07 17.94 33.73
C VAL A 13 54.72 17.43 33.23
N SER A 14 53.71 18.25 33.44
CA SER A 14 52.38 18.15 32.87
C SER A 14 52.42 18.49 31.38
N THR A 15 52.18 17.52 30.49
CA THR A 15 51.87 17.81 29.08
C THR A 15 50.36 17.79 28.86
N LEU A 16 49.84 19.02 28.80
CA LEU A 16 48.55 19.42 28.28
C LEU A 16 48.41 18.92 26.83
N LEU A 17 47.64 17.85 26.58
CA LEU A 17 47.15 17.57 25.22
C LEU A 17 45.82 18.31 25.05
N ILE A 18 45.87 19.38 24.27
CA ILE A 18 44.73 20.18 23.87
C ILE A 18 43.82 19.30 23.02
N PHE A 19 42.66 18.93 23.57
CA PHE A 19 41.52 18.47 22.78
C PHE A 19 40.99 19.69 22.01
N THR A 20 41.47 19.90 20.79
CA THR A 20 40.75 20.74 19.83
C THR A 20 39.51 19.98 19.41
N THR A 21 38.37 20.34 20.01
CA THR A 21 37.04 20.03 19.48
C THR A 21 36.90 20.73 18.13
N ILE A 22 37.18 20.02 17.05
CA ILE A 22 36.66 20.39 15.73
C ILE A 22 35.16 20.12 15.83
N VAL A 23 34.41 21.17 16.18
CA VAL A 23 32.99 21.25 15.83
C VAL A 23 32.99 21.33 14.32
N SER A 24 32.95 20.18 13.65
CA SER A 24 32.45 20.14 12.29
C SER A 24 31.00 20.56 12.38
N CYS A 25 30.76 21.84 12.12
CA CYS A 25 29.49 22.26 11.53
C CYS A 25 29.40 21.50 10.20
N THR A 26 28.94 20.26 10.26
CA THR A 26 28.25 19.68 9.13
C THR A 26 27.06 20.60 8.92
N VAL A 27 27.22 21.51 7.95
CA VAL A 27 26.08 22.05 7.24
C VAL A 27 25.29 20.81 6.88
N ASN A 28 24.15 20.60 7.55
CA ASN A 28 23.14 19.70 7.04
C ASN A 28 22.95 20.17 5.61
N GLU A 29 23.40 19.37 4.64
CA GLU A 29 22.91 19.56 3.30
C GLU A 29 21.39 19.58 3.43
N PRO A 30 20.72 20.63 2.93
CA PRO A 30 19.28 20.65 2.99
C PRO A 30 18.81 19.34 2.37
N SER A 31 18.02 18.57 3.12
CA SER A 31 17.19 17.50 2.56
C SER A 31 16.67 17.99 1.21
N PRO A 32 16.74 17.19 0.14
CA PRO A 32 16.44 17.65 -1.21
C PRO A 32 15.12 18.40 -1.13
N THR A 33 15.21 19.71 -1.30
CA THR A 33 14.11 20.62 -1.02
C THR A 33 13.02 20.16 -1.94
N SER A 34 11.88 19.80 -1.35
CA SER A 34 10.69 19.30 -2.03
C SER A 34 10.15 20.37 -2.95
N ALA A 35 10.78 20.58 -4.10
CA ALA A 35 10.22 21.38 -5.18
C ALA A 35 9.13 20.55 -5.87
N THR A 36 8.11 20.17 -5.09
CA THR A 36 6.75 20.09 -5.59
C THR A 36 6.38 21.55 -5.84
N ASP A 37 6.40 22.04 -7.08
CA ASP A 37 6.01 23.42 -7.39
C ASP A 37 4.71 23.76 -6.67
N GLY A 38 4.74 24.56 -5.59
CA GLY A 38 3.61 24.80 -4.68
C GLY A 38 4.09 25.01 -3.23
N ASP A 39 3.29 25.69 -2.40
CA ASP A 39 3.64 26.02 -1.02
C ASP A 39 2.64 25.41 -0.02
N ILE A 40 3.13 24.56 0.87
CA ILE A 40 2.31 23.86 1.86
C ILE A 40 1.70 24.83 2.88
N GLU A 41 2.41 25.89 3.27
CA GLU A 41 1.89 26.86 4.23
C GLU A 41 0.73 27.66 3.62
N THR A 42 0.90 28.13 2.39
CA THR A 42 -0.19 28.75 1.61
C THR A 42 -1.35 27.78 1.43
N LEU A 43 -1.10 26.50 1.15
CA LEU A 43 -2.17 25.52 0.98
C LEU A 43 -3.01 25.33 2.25
N LEU A 44 -2.38 25.20 3.41
CA LEU A 44 -3.08 25.07 4.69
C LEU A 44 -3.97 26.29 4.96
N ASP A 45 -3.47 27.50 4.69
CA ASP A 45 -4.25 28.74 4.82
C ASP A 45 -5.42 28.81 3.83
N VAL A 46 -5.21 28.41 2.57
CA VAL A 46 -6.28 28.38 1.56
C VAL A 46 -7.35 27.35 1.91
N LEU A 47 -6.98 26.17 2.40
CA LEU A 47 -7.92 25.14 2.85
C LEU A 47 -8.73 25.59 4.08
N ASP A 48 -8.09 26.24 5.06
CA ASP A 48 -8.79 26.78 6.23
C ASP A 48 -9.80 27.85 5.82
N LYS A 49 -9.40 28.78 4.94
CA LYS A 49 -10.26 29.82 4.35
C LYS A 49 -11.38 29.24 3.50
N ALA A 50 -11.13 28.11 2.83
CA ALA A 50 -12.15 27.35 2.09
C ALA A 50 -13.13 26.60 3.03
N GLY A 51 -12.95 26.69 4.34
CA GLY A 51 -13.88 26.19 5.34
C GLY A 51 -13.68 24.72 5.70
N PHE A 52 -12.45 24.21 5.64
CA PHE A 52 -12.11 22.86 6.09
C PHE A 52 -11.48 22.88 7.49
N TYR A 53 -11.83 21.92 8.33
CA TYR A 53 -10.91 21.41 9.34
C TYR A 53 -9.83 20.62 8.60
N VAL A 54 -8.57 20.95 8.87
CA VAL A 54 -7.41 20.29 8.28
C VAL A 54 -6.71 19.52 9.39
N GLN A 55 -6.71 18.20 9.29
CA GLN A 55 -6.03 17.32 10.22
C GLN A 55 -4.88 16.61 9.50
N GLU A 56 -3.67 16.72 10.05
CA GLU A 56 -2.52 16.00 9.52
C GLU A 56 -2.65 14.49 9.80
N GLY A 57 -2.32 13.70 8.80
CA GLY A 57 -2.15 12.25 8.87
C GLY A 57 -0.74 11.84 8.44
N GLU A 58 -0.47 10.54 8.46
CA GLU A 58 0.82 9.98 8.06
C GLU A 58 0.66 9.18 6.76
N TYR A 59 1.66 9.23 5.89
CA TYR A 59 1.88 8.24 4.83
C TYR A 59 3.12 7.43 5.20
N SER A 60 2.92 6.16 5.57
CA SER A 60 3.97 5.37 6.21
C SER A 60 3.89 3.89 5.87
N TYR A 61 5.03 3.21 6.01
CA TYR A 61 5.15 1.79 5.81
C TYR A 61 4.24 0.98 6.73
N THR A 62 3.55 -0.01 6.16
CA THR A 62 2.75 -0.98 6.90
C THR A 62 3.32 -2.39 6.74
N ASP A 63 3.81 -2.94 7.85
CA ASP A 63 4.29 -4.32 7.90
C ASP A 63 3.16 -5.29 8.28
N ALA A 64 2.38 -5.69 7.28
CA ALA A 64 1.29 -6.62 7.48
C ALA A 64 1.75 -7.97 8.07
N ILE A 65 2.98 -8.42 7.77
CA ILE A 65 3.51 -9.69 8.30
C ILE A 65 3.83 -9.52 9.79
N ALA A 66 4.49 -8.43 10.20
CA ALA A 66 4.76 -8.16 11.60
C ALA A 66 3.46 -8.00 12.41
N LEU A 67 2.46 -7.27 11.89
CA LEU A 67 1.16 -7.10 12.54
C LEU A 67 0.42 -8.43 12.71
N CYS A 68 0.45 -9.27 11.68
CA CYS A 68 -0.12 -10.62 11.67
C CYS A 68 0.58 -11.54 12.68
N ASN A 69 1.91 -11.52 12.73
CA ASN A 69 2.71 -12.28 13.70
C ASN A 69 2.42 -11.85 15.15
N ALA A 70 2.30 -10.55 15.39
CA ALA A 70 1.92 -9.96 16.67
C ALA A 70 0.45 -10.22 17.06
N GLY A 71 -0.37 -10.78 16.16
CA GLY A 71 -1.79 -11.05 16.40
C GLY A 71 -2.68 -9.81 16.38
N VAL A 72 -2.19 -8.68 15.86
CA VAL A 72 -2.96 -7.44 15.71
C VAL A 72 -4.01 -7.58 14.61
N ILE A 73 -3.62 -8.21 13.49
CA ILE A 73 -4.53 -8.57 12.39
C ILE A 73 -4.59 -10.09 12.24
N LYS A 74 -5.75 -10.62 11.83
CA LYS A 74 -5.99 -12.07 11.77
C LYS A 74 -5.19 -12.76 10.66
N THR A 75 -5.02 -12.10 9.53
CA THR A 75 -4.31 -12.63 8.35
C THR A 75 -3.26 -11.63 7.91
N CYS A 76 -2.21 -12.11 7.24
CA CYS A 76 -1.18 -11.27 6.67
C CYS A 76 -1.60 -10.67 5.29
N GLN A 77 -2.92 -10.67 5.02
CA GLN A 77 -3.59 -9.98 3.91
C GLN A 77 -3.01 -10.20 2.50
N GLY A 78 -2.53 -11.40 2.19
CA GLY A 78 -1.98 -11.68 0.85
C GLY A 78 -0.73 -10.86 0.51
N ASN A 79 0.04 -10.43 1.52
CA ASN A 79 1.20 -9.56 1.35
C ASN A 79 2.22 -10.13 0.35
N ASN A 80 2.52 -9.40 -0.72
CA ASN A 80 3.53 -9.82 -1.69
C ASN A 80 4.94 -9.59 -1.11
N VAL A 81 5.54 -10.68 -0.61
CA VAL A 81 6.87 -10.67 0.02
C VAL A 81 7.90 -10.01 -0.92
N GLY A 82 8.64 -9.04 -0.38
CA GLY A 82 9.64 -8.27 -1.14
C GLY A 82 9.11 -7.01 -1.82
N ALA A 83 7.80 -6.76 -1.79
CA ALA A 83 7.20 -5.48 -2.18
C ALA A 83 6.74 -4.71 -0.94
N PRO A 84 7.28 -3.51 -0.65
CA PRO A 84 6.79 -2.69 0.45
C PRO A 84 5.41 -2.10 0.16
N TYR A 85 4.63 -1.92 1.22
CA TYR A 85 3.33 -1.24 1.20
C TYR A 85 3.39 -0.02 2.10
N LEU A 86 2.99 1.14 1.59
CA LEU A 86 2.76 2.34 2.39
C LEU A 86 1.27 2.68 2.38
N ALA A 87 0.77 3.17 3.50
CA ALA A 87 -0.65 3.43 3.74
C ALA A 87 -0.87 4.80 4.36
N TYR A 88 -2.10 5.31 4.27
CA TYR A 88 -2.51 6.45 5.08
C TYR A 88 -2.85 5.99 6.49
N LYS A 89 -2.26 6.65 7.49
CA LYS A 89 -2.67 6.52 8.89
C LYS A 89 -3.29 7.82 9.34
N LEU A 90 -4.59 7.80 9.60
CA LEU A 90 -5.36 9.03 9.77
C LEU A 90 -5.93 9.17 11.19
N PRO A 91 -6.04 10.41 11.71
CA PRO A 91 -6.83 10.69 12.90
C PRO A 91 -8.33 10.45 12.64
N PRO A 92 -9.14 10.27 13.70
CA PRO A 92 -10.59 10.32 13.59
C PRO A 92 -11.06 11.70 13.11
N ALA A 93 -12.23 11.73 12.45
CA ALA A 93 -12.86 13.00 12.07
C ALA A 93 -13.13 13.86 13.32
N PRO A 94 -13.27 15.20 13.20
CA PRO A 94 -13.52 16.08 14.35
C PRO A 94 -14.76 15.70 15.16
N GLU A 95 -15.79 15.14 14.50
CA GLU A 95 -17.07 14.76 15.11
C GLU A 95 -17.18 13.24 15.37
N GLN A 96 -16.14 12.47 15.04
CA GLN A 96 -16.17 11.02 15.15
C GLN A 96 -16.03 10.59 16.61
N THR A 97 -17.07 9.95 17.13
CA THR A 97 -17.07 9.38 18.50
C THR A 97 -16.79 7.88 18.51
N THR A 98 -17.07 7.20 17.40
CA THR A 98 -16.82 5.78 17.23
C THR A 98 -15.33 5.53 16.92
N PRO A 99 -14.62 4.66 17.66
CA PRO A 99 -13.23 4.36 17.36
C PRO A 99 -13.07 3.62 16.03
N ASN A 100 -12.01 3.95 15.30
CA ASN A 100 -11.57 3.16 14.14
C ASN A 100 -10.97 1.83 14.58
N MET A 101 -11.04 0.82 13.71
CA MET A 101 -10.43 -0.47 13.98
C MET A 101 -8.91 -0.36 14.01
N PHE A 102 -8.29 -1.09 14.94
CA PHE A 102 -6.83 -1.14 15.11
C PHE A 102 -6.19 0.25 15.27
N ALA A 103 -6.93 1.22 15.80
CA ALA A 103 -6.41 2.53 16.11
C ALA A 103 -5.28 2.44 17.16
N ASP A 104 -4.23 3.23 16.97
CA ASP A 104 -3.15 3.36 17.95
C ASP A 104 -3.59 4.17 19.19
N SER A 105 -2.66 4.38 20.13
CA SER A 105 -2.95 5.14 21.36
C SER A 105 -3.32 6.61 21.13
N ARG A 106 -3.08 7.17 19.93
CA ARG A 106 -3.52 8.51 19.53
C ARG A 106 -4.92 8.48 18.88
N GLY A 107 -5.49 7.30 18.66
CA GLY A 107 -6.73 7.09 17.91
C GLY A 107 -6.51 7.01 16.40
N TRP A 108 -5.26 6.98 15.92
CA TRP A 108 -4.96 6.99 14.49
C TRP A 108 -4.98 5.58 13.92
N ALA A 109 -5.56 5.40 12.73
CA ALA A 109 -5.76 4.09 12.13
C ALA A 109 -5.44 4.05 10.64
N TYR A 110 -5.00 2.89 10.16
CA TYR A 110 -4.86 2.59 8.73
C TYR A 110 -6.19 2.23 8.07
N SER A 111 -7.13 1.70 8.84
CA SER A 111 -8.52 1.51 8.44
C SER A 111 -9.37 2.58 9.12
N TYR A 112 -9.94 3.49 8.34
CA TYR A 112 -10.59 4.71 8.85
C TYR A 112 -11.98 4.90 8.26
N ARG A 113 -12.84 5.57 9.03
CA ARG A 113 -14.16 6.04 8.59
C ARG A 113 -14.06 7.40 7.90
N LEU A 114 -14.91 7.64 6.91
CA LEU A 114 -15.02 8.90 6.17
C LEU A 114 -16.49 9.25 5.96
N ARG A 115 -16.85 10.52 6.17
CA ARG A 115 -18.13 11.07 5.72
C ARG A 115 -18.14 11.18 4.18
N PRO A 116 -19.32 11.17 3.54
CA PRO A 116 -19.43 11.39 2.09
C PRO A 116 -18.86 12.74 1.60
N ASP A 117 -18.78 13.75 2.48
CA ASP A 117 -18.29 15.10 2.16
C ASP A 117 -16.82 15.35 2.61
N GLU A 118 -16.10 14.31 3.01
CA GLU A 118 -14.68 14.42 3.36
C GLU A 118 -13.77 14.14 2.16
N ALA A 119 -12.53 14.62 2.28
CA ALA A 119 -11.45 14.25 1.38
C ALA A 119 -10.18 13.92 2.16
N ILE A 120 -9.34 13.10 1.56
CA ILE A 120 -7.95 12.92 1.95
C ILE A 120 -7.08 13.48 0.83
N LEU A 121 -6.17 14.38 1.18
CA LEU A 121 -5.23 14.99 0.26
C LEU A 121 -3.83 14.47 0.57
N GLN A 122 -3.20 13.76 -0.36
CA GLN A 122 -1.77 13.42 -0.31
C GLN A 122 -1.01 14.35 -1.25
N ILE A 123 0.11 14.90 -0.78
CA ILE A 123 1.07 15.67 -1.58
C ILE A 123 2.44 15.04 -1.35
N GLY A 124 3.13 14.63 -2.41
CA GLY A 124 4.42 13.98 -2.26
C GLY A 124 5.09 13.69 -3.59
N ARG A 125 5.77 12.54 -3.64
CA ARG A 125 6.48 12.06 -4.84
C ARG A 125 6.12 10.62 -5.14
N THR A 126 6.17 10.25 -6.41
CA THR A 126 6.20 8.85 -6.82
C THR A 126 7.48 8.16 -6.34
N PRO A 127 7.47 6.83 -6.15
CA PRO A 127 8.65 6.11 -5.67
C PRO A 127 9.81 6.16 -6.68
N PRO A 128 11.02 5.74 -6.25
CA PRO A 128 12.17 5.62 -7.14
C PRO A 128 11.93 4.57 -8.23
N GLU A 129 12.80 4.60 -9.25
CA GLU A 129 12.72 3.74 -10.42
C GLU A 129 12.53 2.26 -10.04
N SER A 130 11.44 1.66 -10.54
CA SER A 130 11.03 0.30 -10.23
C SER A 130 10.30 -0.34 -11.43
N ARG A 131 10.06 -1.65 -11.39
CA ARG A 131 9.23 -2.29 -12.43
C ARG A 131 7.75 -1.91 -12.31
N TYR A 132 7.30 -1.54 -11.12
CA TYR A 132 5.92 -1.24 -10.85
C TYR A 132 5.74 -0.46 -9.55
N PHE A 133 4.77 0.46 -9.56
CA PHE A 133 4.15 0.96 -8.34
C PHE A 133 2.63 1.07 -8.52
N ALA A 134 1.91 1.20 -7.42
CA ALA A 134 0.47 1.44 -7.47
C ALA A 134 0.00 2.32 -6.34
N TYR A 135 -1.18 2.92 -6.53
CA TYR A 135 -1.97 3.63 -5.54
C TYR A 135 -3.43 3.21 -5.69
N GLN A 136 -4.07 2.80 -4.59
CA GLN A 136 -5.43 2.28 -4.61
C GLN A 136 -6.11 2.45 -3.24
N SER A 137 -7.33 3.01 -3.25
CA SER A 137 -8.25 2.93 -2.12
C SER A 137 -9.08 1.64 -2.14
N TYR A 138 -9.35 1.12 -0.94
CA TYR A 138 -10.01 -0.16 -0.70
C TYR A 138 -11.12 -0.02 0.35
N LEU A 139 -12.16 -0.83 0.19
CA LEU A 139 -13.04 -1.18 1.30
C LEU A 139 -12.31 -2.19 2.19
N SER A 140 -12.07 -1.85 3.46
CA SER A 140 -11.32 -2.68 4.43
C SER A 140 -12.21 -3.51 5.33
N PHE A 141 -13.34 -2.96 5.74
CA PHE A 141 -14.28 -3.66 6.61
C PHE A 141 -15.68 -3.18 6.32
N ARG A 142 -16.62 -4.13 6.29
CA ARG A 142 -18.04 -3.85 6.14
C ARG A 142 -18.81 -4.38 7.34
N TYR A 143 -19.72 -3.57 7.86
CA TYR A 143 -20.62 -4.03 8.90
C TYR A 143 -21.68 -4.97 8.30
N ASN A 144 -21.75 -6.20 8.79
CA ASN A 144 -22.80 -7.12 8.41
C ASN A 144 -23.97 -6.98 9.39
N ALA A 145 -25.06 -6.36 8.93
CA ALA A 145 -26.24 -6.12 9.75
C ALA A 145 -26.95 -7.39 10.24
N THR A 146 -26.76 -8.52 9.57
CA THR A 146 -27.33 -9.82 9.96
C THR A 146 -26.54 -10.47 11.09
N THR A 147 -25.21 -10.52 10.97
CA THR A 147 -24.35 -11.13 12.00
C THR A 147 -23.99 -10.16 13.13
N LYS A 148 -24.25 -8.86 12.96
CA LYS A 148 -23.88 -7.78 13.88
C LYS A 148 -22.38 -7.67 14.12
N HIS A 149 -21.58 -8.13 13.16
CA HIS A 149 -20.13 -8.08 13.18
C HIS A 149 -19.60 -7.46 11.89
N TYR A 150 -18.42 -6.87 11.97
CA TYR A 150 -17.68 -6.50 10.79
C TYR A 150 -17.09 -7.75 10.13
N ILE A 151 -17.18 -7.78 8.81
CA ILE A 151 -16.44 -8.71 7.96
C ILE A 151 -15.25 -7.96 7.37
N GLN A 152 -14.11 -8.66 7.27
CA GLN A 152 -12.96 -8.11 6.57
C GLN A 152 -13.26 -8.09 5.08
N MET A 153 -13.18 -6.90 4.52
CA MET A 153 -13.20 -6.64 3.10
C MET A 153 -11.77 -6.25 2.70
N PHE A 154 -11.34 -6.55 1.49
CA PHE A 154 -10.08 -5.98 1.01
C PHE A 154 -10.15 -5.85 -0.50
N ASP A 155 -11.09 -5.00 -0.90
CA ASP A 155 -11.61 -4.97 -2.26
C ASP A 155 -11.43 -3.58 -2.86
N SER A 156 -10.86 -3.55 -4.07
CA SER A 156 -10.57 -2.31 -4.78
C SER A 156 -11.84 -1.49 -5.04
N LEU A 157 -11.73 -0.16 -4.85
CA LEU A 157 -12.83 0.77 -5.06
C LEU A 157 -12.88 1.36 -6.47
N GLY A 158 -12.06 0.84 -7.39
CA GLY A 158 -12.01 1.29 -8.76
C GLY A 158 -10.77 0.80 -9.48
N ASP A 159 -10.30 1.61 -10.41
CA ASP A 159 -9.11 1.31 -11.18
C ASP A 159 -7.82 1.77 -10.50
N THR A 160 -6.84 0.86 -10.46
CA THR A 160 -5.53 1.13 -9.87
C THR A 160 -4.76 2.18 -10.68
N VAL A 161 -4.22 3.17 -9.97
CA VAL A 161 -3.31 4.16 -10.53
C VAL A 161 -1.88 3.61 -10.47
N ASN A 162 -1.20 3.56 -11.61
CA ASN A 162 0.09 2.90 -11.79
C ASN A 162 1.00 3.76 -12.70
N PRO A 163 2.25 3.34 -13.03
CA PRO A 163 3.18 4.18 -13.80
C PRO A 163 2.66 4.58 -15.18
N LEU A 164 1.72 3.83 -15.76
CA LEU A 164 1.13 4.12 -17.08
C LEU A 164 -0.06 5.08 -17.01
N THR A 165 -0.71 5.20 -15.85
CA THR A 165 -1.94 5.99 -15.70
C THR A 165 -1.78 7.22 -14.82
N ILE A 166 -0.76 7.25 -13.97
CA ILE A 166 -0.50 8.34 -13.03
C ILE A 166 -0.41 9.69 -13.74
N ASN A 167 -1.04 10.72 -13.17
CA ASN A 167 -0.81 12.11 -13.53
C ASN A 167 0.36 12.63 -12.71
N THR A 168 1.45 12.93 -13.41
CA THR A 168 2.67 13.48 -12.85
C THR A 168 3.48 14.17 -13.95
N LYS A 169 4.47 14.99 -13.58
CA LYS A 169 5.29 15.74 -14.55
C LYS A 169 6.00 14.85 -15.56
N GLY A 170 6.39 13.64 -15.15
CA GLY A 170 7.13 12.70 -16.00
C GLY A 170 6.27 11.59 -16.62
N LYS A 171 4.94 11.74 -16.70
CA LYS A 171 4.02 10.69 -17.18
C LYS A 171 4.43 10.03 -18.50
N GLU A 172 4.89 10.81 -19.47
CA GLU A 172 5.23 10.29 -20.82
C GLU A 172 6.65 9.70 -20.91
N ASP A 173 7.54 10.07 -20.00
CA ASP A 173 8.97 9.73 -20.06
C ASP A 173 9.43 8.90 -18.86
N ASN A 174 9.34 9.48 -17.66
CA ASN A 174 9.83 8.92 -16.42
C ASN A 174 8.87 9.23 -15.25
N PRO A 175 7.94 8.31 -14.92
CA PRO A 175 6.95 8.52 -13.86
C PRO A 175 7.53 8.39 -12.45
N PHE A 176 8.83 8.08 -12.31
CA PHE A 176 9.49 7.84 -11.02
C PHE A 176 10.14 9.10 -10.46
N ASP A 177 10.21 9.18 -9.13
CA ASP A 177 10.71 10.34 -8.40
C ASP A 177 10.09 11.65 -8.89
N GLN A 178 8.78 11.68 -9.16
CA GLN A 178 8.08 12.86 -9.67
C GLN A 178 7.05 13.40 -8.66
N PRO A 179 6.82 14.73 -8.61
CA PRO A 179 5.73 15.32 -7.83
C PRO A 179 4.37 14.69 -8.17
N VAL A 180 3.60 14.37 -7.14
CA VAL A 180 2.27 13.76 -7.28
C VAL A 180 1.32 14.26 -6.19
N ILE A 181 0.05 14.43 -6.55
CA ILE A 181 -1.03 14.78 -5.63
C ILE A 181 -2.17 13.78 -5.83
N PHE A 182 -2.74 13.29 -4.74
CA PHE A 182 -3.97 12.51 -4.72
C PHE A 182 -5.05 13.22 -3.92
N ILE A 183 -6.25 13.30 -4.51
CA ILE A 183 -7.48 13.69 -3.82
C ILE A 183 -8.35 12.43 -3.74
N THR A 184 -8.43 11.82 -2.57
CA THR A 184 -9.34 10.70 -2.32
C THR A 184 -10.65 11.22 -1.75
N THR A 185 -11.77 11.10 -2.46
CA THR A 185 -13.09 11.60 -2.02
C THR A 185 -14.24 10.92 -2.76
N ALA A 186 -15.45 11.01 -2.21
CA ALA A 186 -16.67 10.57 -2.87
C ALA A 186 -17.41 11.70 -3.60
N ASP A 187 -17.07 12.96 -3.35
CA ASP A 187 -17.89 14.12 -3.72
C ASP A 187 -17.16 15.05 -4.72
N LYS A 188 -17.84 15.38 -5.83
CA LYS A 188 -17.31 16.24 -6.89
C LYS A 188 -17.12 17.68 -6.43
N GLY A 189 -18.05 18.17 -5.62
CA GLY A 189 -17.98 19.51 -5.05
C GLY A 189 -16.79 19.64 -4.11
N ILE A 190 -16.52 18.61 -3.32
CA ILE A 190 -15.32 18.53 -2.47
C ILE A 190 -14.05 18.43 -3.31
N ASP A 191 -13.97 17.53 -4.31
CA ASP A 191 -12.80 17.46 -5.22
C ASP A 191 -12.51 18.82 -5.85
N THR A 192 -13.54 19.49 -6.36
CA THR A 192 -13.40 20.81 -7.00
C THR A 192 -12.84 21.86 -6.03
N ARG A 193 -13.35 21.89 -4.79
CA ARG A 193 -12.88 22.83 -3.75
C ARG A 193 -11.43 22.55 -3.35
N VAL A 194 -11.09 21.28 -3.13
CA VAL A 194 -9.73 20.87 -2.75
C VAL A 194 -8.75 21.14 -3.89
N ARG A 195 -9.10 20.78 -5.12
CA ARG A 195 -8.31 21.07 -6.34
C ARG A 195 -8.07 22.57 -6.51
N THR A 196 -9.10 23.39 -6.34
CA THR A 196 -8.96 24.85 -6.40
C THR A 196 -8.00 25.37 -5.32
N ALA A 197 -8.05 24.81 -4.12
CA ALA A 197 -7.12 25.17 -3.04
C ALA A 197 -5.67 24.79 -3.37
N VAL A 198 -5.47 23.58 -3.90
CA VAL A 198 -4.18 23.07 -4.39
C VAL A 198 -3.61 24.00 -5.47
N GLU A 199 -4.40 24.35 -6.48
CA GLU A 199 -3.97 25.26 -7.56
C GLU A 199 -3.67 26.68 -7.06
N ASN A 200 -4.50 27.23 -6.16
CA ASN A 200 -4.27 28.54 -5.55
C ASN A 200 -3.01 28.59 -4.68
N ALA A 201 -2.57 27.45 -4.16
CA ALA A 201 -1.30 27.32 -3.45
C ALA A 201 -0.09 27.11 -4.38
N GLY A 202 -0.30 27.19 -5.70
CA GLY A 202 0.75 27.13 -6.72
C GLY A 202 1.04 25.73 -7.25
N TYR A 203 0.31 24.70 -6.81
CA TYR A 203 0.50 23.34 -7.30
C TYR A 203 -0.03 23.16 -8.74
N PRO A 204 0.73 22.50 -9.64
CA PRO A 204 0.32 22.33 -11.02
C PRO A 204 -0.84 21.32 -11.10
N SER A 205 -1.91 21.67 -11.81
CA SER A 205 -3.08 20.80 -11.97
C SER A 205 -2.75 19.45 -12.62
N GLY A 206 -1.73 19.41 -13.48
CA GLY A 206 -1.28 18.22 -14.20
C GLY A 206 -0.67 17.09 -13.36
N ILE A 207 -0.45 17.30 -12.06
CA ILE A 207 0.03 16.24 -11.14
C ILE A 207 -1.06 15.73 -10.20
N ILE A 208 -2.30 16.20 -10.35
CA ILE A 208 -3.42 15.83 -9.50
C ILE A 208 -4.12 14.57 -10.05
N ASN A 209 -4.31 13.60 -9.16
CA ASN A 209 -5.05 12.37 -9.40
C ASN A 209 -6.26 12.36 -8.48
N THR A 210 -7.45 12.13 -9.03
CA THR A 210 -8.66 11.92 -8.21
C THR A 210 -8.86 10.43 -8.02
N ASP A 211 -8.83 10.00 -6.77
CA ASP A 211 -9.11 8.63 -6.33
C ASP A 211 -10.53 8.59 -5.77
N VAL A 212 -11.47 8.13 -6.59
CA VAL A 212 -12.89 8.22 -6.27
C VAL A 212 -13.29 7.08 -5.32
N ILE A 213 -13.93 7.43 -4.21
CA ILE A 213 -14.70 6.47 -3.39
C ILE A 213 -16.15 6.49 -3.89
N PRO A 214 -16.62 5.48 -4.65
CA PRO A 214 -17.97 5.49 -5.20
C PRO A 214 -19.03 5.26 -4.11
N SER A 215 -19.66 6.32 -3.61
CA SER A 215 -20.62 6.25 -2.50
C SER A 215 -21.86 5.39 -2.77
N SER A 216 -22.11 4.98 -4.01
CA SER A 216 -23.19 4.07 -4.39
C SER A 216 -22.93 2.59 -4.06
N VAL A 217 -21.68 2.21 -3.78
CA VAL A 217 -21.30 0.80 -3.49
C VAL A 217 -20.73 0.60 -2.07
N VAL A 218 -20.67 1.68 -1.28
CA VAL A 218 -20.15 1.69 0.10
C VAL A 218 -21.06 2.47 1.05
N ASN A 219 -20.97 2.16 2.34
CA ASN A 219 -21.69 2.85 3.41
C ASN A 219 -20.72 3.82 4.12
N MET A 220 -20.73 5.08 3.70
CA MET A 220 -19.86 6.12 4.25
C MET A 220 -20.52 6.82 5.45
N GLY A 221 -19.73 7.10 6.48
CA GLY A 221 -20.15 7.83 7.67
C GLY A 221 -19.12 7.65 8.79
N LEU A 222 -19.52 7.96 10.03
CA LEU A 222 -18.66 7.94 11.23
C LEU A 222 -19.20 7.03 12.35
N GLU A 223 -20.27 6.29 12.10
CA GLU A 223 -20.99 5.46 13.06
C GLU A 223 -20.46 4.01 13.11
N ASN A 224 -20.92 3.25 14.10
CA ASN A 224 -20.46 1.89 14.38
C ASN A 224 -20.81 0.85 13.31
N ASP A 225 -21.69 1.18 12.37
CA ASP A 225 -22.12 0.34 11.26
C ASP A 225 -21.70 0.88 9.89
N ASP A 226 -20.92 1.96 9.85
CA ASP A 226 -20.33 2.47 8.61
C ASP A 226 -19.10 1.66 8.18
N ASP A 227 -18.84 1.64 6.87
CA ASP A 227 -17.70 0.97 6.27
C ASP A 227 -16.37 1.64 6.70
N LEU A 228 -15.30 0.84 6.80
CA LEU A 228 -13.94 1.35 6.95
C LEU A 228 -13.17 1.26 5.64
N PHE A 229 -12.42 2.30 5.34
CA PHE A 229 -11.60 2.45 4.15
C PHE A 229 -10.12 2.37 4.50
N GLN A 230 -9.32 1.95 3.54
CA GLN A 230 -7.87 2.09 3.60
C GLN A 230 -7.34 2.50 2.24
N PHE A 231 -6.17 3.09 2.24
CA PHE A 231 -5.40 3.38 1.04
C PHE A 231 -4.09 2.64 1.11
N LEU A 232 -3.68 2.04 -0.01
CA LEU A 232 -2.37 1.44 -0.14
C LEU A 232 -1.67 1.95 -1.38
N SER A 233 -0.37 2.11 -1.20
CA SER A 233 0.58 2.16 -2.28
C SER A 233 1.54 1.01 -2.17
N ARG A 234 1.97 0.49 -3.30
CA ARG A 234 2.88 -0.66 -3.38
C ARG A 234 4.00 -0.33 -4.35
N VAL A 235 5.21 -0.78 -4.06
CA VAL A 235 6.34 -0.73 -5.00
C VAL A 235 6.86 -2.14 -5.21
N ALA A 236 7.17 -2.54 -6.45
CA ALA A 236 7.70 -3.85 -6.75
C ALA A 236 8.96 -3.77 -7.63
N LEU A 237 9.94 -4.61 -7.28
CA LEU A 237 11.21 -4.78 -8.00
C LEU A 237 11.89 -3.42 -8.28
N PRO A 238 12.39 -2.71 -7.24
CA PRO A 238 13.14 -1.49 -7.44
C PRO A 238 14.41 -1.75 -8.25
N LYS A 239 14.83 -0.75 -9.02
CA LYS A 239 16.15 -0.76 -9.67
C LYS A 239 17.28 -0.69 -8.65
N ASP A 240 17.09 0.09 -7.60
CA ASP A 240 18.01 0.27 -6.48
C ASP A 240 17.25 0.08 -5.16
N LYS A 241 17.69 -0.92 -4.38
CA LYS A 241 17.05 -1.25 -3.10
C LYS A 241 17.28 -0.18 -2.04
N ASP A 242 18.45 0.40 -1.96
CA ASP A 242 18.79 1.39 -0.92
C ASP A 242 18.01 2.69 -1.16
N SER A 243 17.82 3.05 -2.43
CA SER A 243 16.95 4.17 -2.82
C SER A 243 15.50 3.94 -2.41
N LEU A 244 14.98 2.72 -2.62
CA LEU A 244 13.64 2.36 -2.16
C LEU A 244 13.54 2.37 -0.63
N ASP A 245 14.52 1.82 0.08
CA ASP A 245 14.54 1.81 1.55
C ASP A 245 14.57 3.24 2.12
N ALA A 246 15.34 4.15 1.50
CA ALA A 246 15.35 5.56 1.86
C ALA A 246 13.98 6.22 1.64
N TYR A 247 13.32 5.94 0.51
CA TYR A 247 11.96 6.41 0.23
C TYR A 247 10.95 5.86 1.25
N ILE A 248 11.00 4.57 1.62
CA ILE A 248 10.08 3.98 2.59
C ILE A 248 10.25 4.63 3.98
N ASN A 249 11.51 4.84 4.40
CA ASN A 249 11.82 5.42 5.70
C ASN A 249 11.42 6.90 5.79
N ASN A 250 11.45 7.60 4.65
CA ASN A 250 11.04 9.00 4.56
C ASN A 250 10.39 9.28 3.20
N PRO A 251 9.10 8.98 3.02
CA PRO A 251 8.44 9.14 1.73
C PRO A 251 8.18 10.62 1.38
N GLY A 252 8.52 11.54 2.29
CA GLY A 252 8.43 12.98 2.06
C GLY A 252 7.04 13.45 1.63
N SER A 253 6.00 12.73 2.05
CA SER A 253 4.61 13.01 1.69
C SER A 253 3.86 13.60 2.87
N THR A 254 3.08 14.64 2.61
CA THR A 254 2.11 15.20 3.54
C THR A 254 0.74 14.61 3.23
N VAL A 255 0.04 14.12 4.26
CA VAL A 255 -1.34 13.64 4.15
C VAL A 255 -2.23 14.49 5.02
N LEU A 256 -3.33 14.99 4.47
CA LEU A 256 -4.30 15.84 5.15
C LEU A 256 -5.68 15.20 5.05
N ARG A 257 -6.34 14.96 6.19
CA ARG A 257 -7.78 14.72 6.26
C ARG A 257 -8.48 16.06 6.26
N LEU A 258 -9.43 16.23 5.33
CA LEU A 258 -10.15 17.47 5.10
C LEU A 258 -11.64 17.25 5.39
N THR A 259 -12.12 17.90 6.45
CA THR A 259 -13.53 17.83 6.85
C THR A 259 -14.19 19.21 6.71
N PRO A 260 -15.22 19.40 5.89
CA PRO A 260 -15.94 20.67 5.83
C PRO A 260 -16.48 21.07 7.21
N LYS A 261 -16.17 22.29 7.65
CA LYS A 261 -16.69 22.90 8.90
C LYS A 261 -18.21 23.05 8.88
N THR A 262 -18.78 23.17 7.68
CA THR A 262 -20.22 23.17 7.44
C THR A 262 -20.50 22.15 6.33
N PRO A 263 -21.29 21.09 6.60
CA PRO A 263 -21.61 20.09 5.60
C PRO A 263 -22.27 20.74 4.37
N PRO A 264 -21.72 20.55 3.16
CA PRO A 264 -22.34 21.05 1.94
C PRO A 264 -23.52 20.16 1.53
N LYS A 265 -24.27 20.60 0.52
CA LYS A 265 -25.12 19.68 -0.23
C LYS A 265 -24.22 18.71 -0.99
N LEU A 266 -24.42 17.41 -0.79
CA LEU A 266 -23.66 16.37 -1.49
C LEU A 266 -23.91 16.42 -3.01
N ASP A 267 -22.83 16.25 -3.76
CA ASP A 267 -22.72 16.07 -5.20
C ASP A 267 -21.78 14.89 -5.49
N PRO A 268 -22.23 13.64 -5.25
CA PRO A 268 -21.36 12.47 -5.35
C PRO A 268 -20.88 12.22 -6.78
N PHE A 269 -19.65 11.69 -6.90
CA PHE A 269 -19.21 11.09 -8.16
C PHE A 269 -20.13 9.91 -8.53
N PRO A 270 -20.46 9.72 -9.84
CA PRO A 270 -20.97 8.43 -10.27
C PRO A 270 -19.89 7.37 -9.99
N THR A 271 -20.30 6.11 -9.92
CA THR A 271 -19.33 5.00 -9.92
C THR A 271 -18.42 5.14 -11.15
N PRO A 272 -17.09 5.19 -10.98
CA PRO A 272 -16.17 5.32 -12.10
C PRO A 272 -16.36 4.22 -13.14
N GLU A 273 -16.31 4.61 -14.42
CA GLU A 273 -16.21 3.64 -15.49
C GLU A 273 -14.88 2.90 -15.37
N LEU A 274 -14.97 1.57 -15.38
CA LEU A 274 -13.83 0.69 -15.28
C LEU A 274 -13.18 0.52 -16.66
N ARG A 275 -11.85 0.63 -16.72
CA ARG A 275 -11.07 0.28 -17.93
C ARG A 275 -11.34 -1.16 -18.33
N VAL A 276 -11.36 -1.37 -19.64
CA VAL A 276 -11.40 -2.70 -20.26
C VAL A 276 -10.17 -3.48 -19.82
N ARG A 277 -10.39 -4.66 -19.24
CA ARG A 277 -9.30 -5.54 -18.82
C ARG A 277 -8.81 -6.39 -20.00
N GLY A 278 -7.50 -6.46 -20.14
CA GLY A 278 -6.83 -7.31 -21.12
C GLY A 278 -6.91 -6.77 -22.55
N THR A 279 -6.09 -7.36 -23.42
CA THR A 279 -5.95 -6.97 -24.83
C THR A 279 -6.68 -7.91 -25.79
N GLY A 280 -7.27 -9.00 -25.29
CA GLY A 280 -7.77 -10.11 -26.09
C GLY A 280 -6.67 -11.03 -26.66
N ASN A 281 -5.39 -10.67 -26.50
CA ASN A 281 -4.27 -11.51 -26.91
C ASN A 281 -4.06 -12.63 -25.88
N THR A 282 -4.16 -13.86 -26.36
CA THR A 282 -4.07 -15.07 -25.54
C THR A 282 -2.69 -15.71 -25.62
N GLU A 283 -2.30 -16.39 -24.56
CA GLU A 283 -1.06 -17.20 -24.50
C GLU A 283 -1.36 -18.69 -24.59
N MET A 284 -2.60 -19.06 -24.96
CA MET A 284 -3.04 -20.46 -24.99
C MET A 284 -2.23 -21.32 -25.99
N ASP A 285 -1.68 -20.72 -27.04
CA ASP A 285 -0.80 -21.41 -27.99
C ASP A 285 0.54 -21.83 -27.38
N LEU A 286 0.89 -21.32 -26.19
CA LEU A 286 2.05 -21.75 -25.42
C LEU A 286 1.76 -22.98 -24.54
N LEU A 287 0.50 -23.39 -24.37
CA LEU A 287 0.15 -24.52 -23.52
C LEU A 287 0.81 -25.85 -23.94
N PRO A 288 0.95 -26.19 -25.23
CA PRO A 288 1.71 -27.39 -25.61
C PRO A 288 3.15 -27.36 -25.10
N ALA A 289 3.82 -26.21 -25.12
CA ALA A 289 5.17 -26.08 -24.56
C ALA A 289 5.18 -26.16 -23.02
N VAL A 290 4.12 -25.70 -22.36
CA VAL A 290 3.93 -25.89 -20.91
C VAL A 290 3.73 -27.37 -20.57
N ASP A 291 2.98 -28.11 -21.39
CA ASP A 291 2.79 -29.56 -21.24
C ASP A 291 4.10 -30.34 -21.43
N ASP A 292 4.89 -29.97 -22.44
CA ASP A 292 6.24 -30.52 -22.65
C ASP A 292 7.17 -30.22 -21.47
N LEU A 293 7.13 -29.00 -20.93
CA LEU A 293 7.87 -28.62 -19.73
C LEU A 293 7.44 -29.45 -18.52
N ARG A 294 6.13 -29.66 -18.33
CA ARG A 294 5.59 -30.52 -17.28
C ARG A 294 6.12 -31.95 -17.41
N ALA A 295 6.06 -32.52 -18.62
CA ALA A 295 6.56 -33.88 -18.88
C ALA A 295 8.07 -33.99 -18.59
N ALA A 296 8.87 -32.98 -18.96
CA ALA A 296 10.29 -32.94 -18.67
C ALA A 296 10.60 -32.84 -17.16
N ILE A 297 9.83 -32.04 -16.42
CA ILE A 297 9.92 -31.95 -14.96
C ILE A 297 9.64 -33.32 -14.33
N LEU A 298 8.53 -33.98 -14.70
CA LEU A 298 8.18 -35.29 -14.16
C LEU A 298 9.22 -36.37 -14.49
N ALA A 299 9.77 -36.35 -15.71
CA ALA A 299 10.84 -37.28 -16.09
C ALA A 299 12.12 -37.07 -15.27
N LYS A 300 12.49 -35.81 -15.00
CA LYS A 300 13.66 -35.46 -14.17
C LYS A 300 13.51 -35.91 -12.72
N TYR A 301 12.30 -35.80 -12.16
CA TYR A 301 11.99 -36.16 -10.79
C TYR A 301 11.24 -37.49 -10.67
N SER A 302 11.44 -38.42 -11.61
CA SER A 302 10.70 -39.70 -11.68
C SER A 302 10.93 -40.65 -10.49
N HIS A 303 11.89 -40.32 -9.62
CA HIS A 303 12.19 -41.03 -8.38
C HIS A 303 11.36 -40.54 -7.18
N LEU A 304 10.58 -39.47 -7.36
CA LEU A 304 9.69 -38.88 -6.38
C LEU A 304 8.22 -39.04 -6.80
N GLU A 305 7.31 -38.91 -5.85
CA GLU A 305 5.88 -38.81 -6.13
C GLU A 305 5.51 -37.37 -6.45
N ALA A 306 4.72 -37.17 -7.51
CA ALA A 306 4.27 -35.85 -7.93
C ALA A 306 2.75 -35.74 -7.78
N THR A 307 2.29 -34.63 -7.21
CA THR A 307 0.88 -34.26 -7.14
C THR A 307 0.67 -32.95 -7.91
N ASP A 308 -0.26 -32.94 -8.87
CA ASP A 308 -0.64 -31.71 -9.55
C ASP A 308 -1.51 -30.85 -8.62
N ILE A 309 -1.13 -29.58 -8.48
CA ILE A 309 -1.89 -28.61 -7.71
C ILE A 309 -2.65 -27.72 -8.70
N PRO A 310 -4.00 -27.69 -8.66
CA PRO A 310 -4.77 -26.90 -9.59
C PRO A 310 -4.54 -25.41 -9.37
N THR A 311 -4.59 -24.63 -10.45
CA THR A 311 -4.56 -23.17 -10.41
C THR A 311 -5.91 -22.62 -10.85
N TYR A 312 -6.44 -21.68 -10.08
CA TYR A 312 -7.68 -20.97 -10.34
C TYR A 312 -7.40 -19.52 -10.67
N MET A 313 -8.21 -18.97 -11.57
CA MET A 313 -8.26 -17.53 -11.76
C MET A 313 -8.93 -16.90 -10.54
N PHE A 314 -8.26 -15.93 -9.94
CA PHE A 314 -8.77 -15.16 -8.82
C PHE A 314 -9.83 -14.16 -9.30
N VAL A 315 -10.92 -13.95 -8.53
CA VAL A 315 -11.99 -13.02 -8.93
C VAL A 315 -11.41 -11.61 -9.07
N PRO A 316 -11.42 -11.00 -10.28
CA PRO A 316 -10.58 -9.83 -10.53
C PRO A 316 -11.36 -8.51 -10.52
N GLU A 317 -12.46 -8.42 -9.75
CA GLU A 317 -13.28 -7.20 -9.72
C GLU A 317 -13.83 -6.86 -8.34
N GLY A 318 -13.23 -5.84 -7.70
CA GLY A 318 -13.64 -5.31 -6.40
C GLY A 318 -15.14 -5.04 -6.28
N TYR A 319 -15.79 -4.41 -7.27
CA TYR A 319 -17.26 -4.16 -7.21
C TYR A 319 -18.11 -5.43 -7.18
N THR A 320 -17.69 -6.49 -7.86
CA THR A 320 -18.38 -7.79 -7.81
C THR A 320 -18.17 -8.45 -6.45
N ALA A 321 -16.97 -8.36 -5.90
CA ALA A 321 -16.65 -8.90 -4.58
C ALA A 321 -17.38 -8.17 -3.45
N ILE A 322 -17.45 -6.83 -3.51
CA ILE A 322 -18.18 -5.98 -2.56
C ILE A 322 -19.65 -6.37 -2.48
N GLN A 323 -20.30 -6.64 -3.63
CA GLN A 323 -21.70 -7.07 -3.68
C GLN A 323 -21.90 -8.51 -3.19
N SER A 324 -20.87 -9.34 -3.31
CA SER A 324 -20.89 -10.75 -2.95
C SER A 324 -20.34 -11.02 -1.54
N ASN A 325 -19.91 -9.99 -0.81
CA ASN A 325 -19.19 -10.09 0.46
C ASN A 325 -17.97 -11.02 0.38
N LEU A 326 -17.24 -10.97 -0.73
CA LEU A 326 -15.98 -11.67 -0.91
C LEU A 326 -14.84 -10.73 -0.55
N ASN A 327 -13.79 -11.28 0.06
CA ASN A 327 -12.56 -10.58 0.36
C ASN A 327 -11.52 -10.90 -0.72
N LEU A 328 -11.08 -9.91 -1.49
CA LEU A 328 -10.10 -10.07 -2.56
C LEU A 328 -8.65 -9.85 -2.14
N LEU A 329 -8.34 -9.79 -0.83
CA LEU A 329 -6.99 -9.72 -0.30
C LEU A 329 -6.13 -8.59 -0.92
N GLY A 330 -6.76 -7.47 -1.28
CA GLY A 330 -6.07 -6.31 -1.86
C GLY A 330 -5.84 -6.44 -3.34
N ASP A 331 -6.88 -6.79 -4.09
CA ASP A 331 -6.80 -6.86 -5.56
C ASP A 331 -6.38 -5.52 -6.18
N CYS A 332 -5.68 -5.60 -7.30
CA CYS A 332 -5.47 -4.48 -8.21
C CYS A 332 -6.01 -4.87 -9.58
N ARG A 333 -6.82 -4.00 -10.21
CA ARG A 333 -7.48 -4.32 -11.49
C ARG A 333 -6.51 -4.46 -12.65
N ASP A 334 -5.28 -3.97 -12.52
CA ASP A 334 -4.21 -4.09 -13.51
C ASP A 334 -3.35 -5.36 -13.36
N THR A 335 -3.71 -6.28 -12.46
CA THR A 335 -2.96 -7.52 -12.22
C THR A 335 -3.76 -8.76 -12.63
N ALA A 336 -3.10 -9.75 -13.23
CA ALA A 336 -3.67 -11.07 -13.47
C ALA A 336 -3.30 -12.00 -12.29
N TYR A 337 -4.29 -12.27 -11.43
CA TYR A 337 -4.09 -13.09 -10.24
C TYR A 337 -4.48 -14.55 -10.48
N PHE A 338 -3.58 -15.43 -10.07
CA PHE A 338 -3.77 -16.87 -10.08
C PHE A 338 -3.49 -17.40 -8.67
N SER A 339 -4.32 -18.34 -8.21
CA SER A 339 -4.21 -18.92 -6.87
C SER A 339 -4.45 -20.42 -6.93
N THR A 340 -3.80 -21.16 -6.05
CA THR A 340 -4.06 -22.59 -5.87
C THR A 340 -5.34 -22.87 -5.08
N LEU A 341 -6.01 -21.82 -4.61
CA LEU A 341 -7.25 -21.87 -3.86
C LEU A 341 -8.30 -20.95 -4.52
N LYS A 342 -9.57 -21.36 -4.45
CA LYS A 342 -10.68 -20.54 -4.95
C LYS A 342 -10.94 -19.35 -4.03
N THR A 343 -11.54 -18.29 -4.56
CA THR A 343 -11.65 -17.00 -3.85
C THR A 343 -12.52 -17.05 -2.60
N GLU A 344 -13.52 -17.93 -2.60
CA GLU A 344 -14.47 -18.10 -1.52
C GLU A 344 -13.82 -18.70 -0.26
N VAL A 345 -12.70 -19.39 -0.43
CA VAL A 345 -12.01 -20.12 0.66
C VAL A 345 -11.63 -19.18 1.80
N TRP A 346 -10.97 -18.07 1.51
CA TRP A 346 -10.53 -17.11 2.53
C TRP A 346 -11.55 -16.02 2.85
N SER A 347 -12.61 -15.92 2.04
CA SER A 347 -13.75 -15.06 2.33
C SER A 347 -14.68 -15.69 3.38
N SER A 348 -14.59 -17.01 3.57
CA SER A 348 -15.37 -17.73 4.56
C SER A 348 -14.90 -17.44 6.00
N SER A 349 -15.83 -17.49 6.95
CA SER A 349 -15.52 -17.41 8.39
C SER A 349 -14.91 -18.71 8.95
N GLU A 350 -14.76 -19.74 8.12
CA GLU A 350 -14.25 -21.06 8.52
C GLU A 350 -12.72 -21.04 8.73
N ASP A 351 -12.20 -22.10 9.33
CA ASP A 351 -10.76 -22.22 9.63
C ASP A 351 -9.96 -22.28 8.32
N LEU A 352 -9.24 -21.21 8.01
CA LEU A 352 -8.40 -21.09 6.81
C LEU A 352 -7.38 -22.24 6.70
N ARG A 353 -6.94 -22.81 7.83
CA ARG A 353 -5.97 -23.92 7.88
C ARG A 353 -6.49 -25.21 7.24
N MET A 354 -7.80 -25.39 7.15
CA MET A 354 -8.40 -26.58 6.53
C MET A 354 -8.30 -26.59 5.00
N ASN A 355 -7.83 -25.51 4.39
CA ASN A 355 -7.85 -25.32 2.96
C ASN A 355 -6.45 -25.05 2.38
N ALA A 356 -5.38 -25.64 2.92
CA ALA A 356 -4.08 -25.60 2.25
C ALA A 356 -4.19 -26.27 0.87
N ALA A 357 -3.56 -25.68 -0.15
CA ALA A 357 -3.41 -26.38 -1.43
C ALA A 357 -2.41 -27.54 -1.34
N PHE A 358 -1.42 -27.42 -0.44
CA PHE A 358 -0.40 -28.42 -0.16
C PHE A 358 0.19 -28.18 1.24
N THR A 359 0.89 -29.18 1.77
CA THR A 359 1.76 -29.07 2.96
C THR A 359 3.18 -29.40 2.51
N LEU A 360 4.17 -28.72 3.09
CA LEU A 360 5.58 -29.08 2.96
C LEU A 360 6.10 -29.49 4.33
N GLY A 361 6.58 -30.73 4.45
CA GLY A 361 7.31 -31.22 5.61
C GLY A 361 8.79 -30.83 5.60
N ASP A 362 9.54 -31.31 6.60
CA ASP A 362 10.97 -31.03 6.78
C ASP A 362 11.88 -31.89 5.86
N ASN A 363 11.31 -32.74 5.01
CA ASN A 363 12.08 -33.60 4.12
C ASN A 363 12.69 -32.75 2.97
N PRO A 364 14.02 -32.74 2.78
CA PRO A 364 14.65 -31.97 1.69
C PRO A 364 14.23 -32.42 0.28
N ASP A 365 13.69 -33.63 0.13
CA ASP A 365 13.14 -34.14 -1.14
C ASP A 365 11.67 -33.72 -1.36
N GLU A 366 11.09 -32.94 -0.45
CA GLU A 366 9.75 -32.37 -0.55
C GLU A 366 9.83 -30.90 -0.97
N PHE A 367 9.34 -30.61 -2.18
CA PHE A 367 9.40 -29.26 -2.75
C PHE A 367 8.23 -29.01 -3.68
N VAL A 368 7.95 -27.72 -3.93
CA VAL A 368 7.00 -27.29 -4.96
C VAL A 368 7.76 -26.74 -6.17
N ILE A 369 7.32 -27.13 -7.36
CA ILE A 369 7.74 -26.51 -8.62
C ILE A 369 6.59 -25.69 -9.16
N ILE A 370 6.81 -24.39 -9.33
CA ILE A 370 5.90 -23.49 -10.04
C ILE A 370 6.42 -23.36 -11.46
N PHE A 371 5.60 -23.70 -12.45
CA PHE A 371 5.95 -23.61 -13.87
C PHE A 371 4.75 -23.11 -14.68
N GLY A 372 5.04 -22.51 -15.83
CA GLY A 372 4.01 -21.92 -16.69
C GLY A 372 4.61 -20.93 -17.69
N VAL A 373 3.75 -20.12 -18.29
CA VAL A 373 4.15 -19.05 -19.19
C VAL A 373 4.80 -17.92 -18.39
N ASN A 374 5.97 -17.46 -18.82
CA ASN A 374 6.54 -16.22 -18.31
C ASN A 374 5.83 -15.03 -18.97
N HIS A 375 4.84 -14.46 -18.28
CA HIS A 375 4.01 -13.36 -18.79
C HIS A 375 4.78 -12.05 -19.03
N GLU A 376 5.93 -11.86 -18.38
CA GLU A 376 6.83 -10.73 -18.68
C GLU A 376 7.54 -10.96 -20.01
N ALA A 377 8.07 -12.17 -20.23
CA ALA A 377 8.79 -12.53 -21.46
C ALA A 377 7.90 -12.51 -22.71
N THR A 378 6.60 -12.74 -22.56
CA THR A 378 5.60 -12.62 -23.63
C THR A 378 5.11 -11.18 -23.82
N GLY A 379 5.56 -10.23 -22.99
CA GLY A 379 5.17 -8.83 -23.05
C GLY A 379 3.75 -8.54 -22.53
N LYS A 380 3.15 -9.47 -21.79
CA LYS A 380 1.79 -9.33 -21.25
C LYS A 380 1.74 -8.57 -19.93
N THR A 381 2.79 -8.63 -19.13
CA THR A 381 2.93 -7.89 -17.87
C THR A 381 4.31 -7.22 -17.79
N THR A 382 4.44 -6.20 -16.94
CA THR A 382 5.75 -5.54 -16.68
C THR A 382 6.65 -6.37 -15.77
N TYR A 383 6.08 -7.30 -15.01
CA TYR A 383 6.78 -8.31 -14.22
C TYR A 383 5.85 -9.48 -13.89
N SER A 384 6.42 -10.58 -13.44
CA SER A 384 5.68 -11.70 -12.84
C SER A 384 6.26 -12.03 -11.46
N SER A 385 5.40 -12.41 -10.51
CA SER A 385 5.84 -12.85 -9.18
C SER A 385 5.06 -14.08 -8.74
N CYS A 386 5.75 -15.01 -8.10
CA CYS A 386 5.15 -16.18 -7.46
C CYS A 386 5.42 -16.10 -5.96
N THR A 387 4.36 -16.12 -5.15
CA THR A 387 4.46 -16.01 -3.69
C THR A 387 3.82 -17.24 -3.05
N VAL A 388 4.56 -17.86 -2.13
CA VAL A 388 4.05 -18.97 -1.31
C VAL A 388 3.62 -18.40 0.03
N TYR A 389 2.35 -18.60 0.37
CA TYR A 389 1.79 -18.16 1.65
C TYR A 389 1.73 -19.34 2.63
N GLY A 390 2.37 -19.17 3.78
CA GLY A 390 2.20 -20.09 4.91
C GLY A 390 0.86 -19.84 5.60
N MET A 391 0.19 -20.90 6.00
CA MET A 391 -0.96 -20.81 6.90
C MET A 391 -0.48 -20.97 8.35
N ARG A 392 -1.00 -20.12 9.23
CA ARG A 392 -0.68 -20.10 10.67
C ARG A 392 -1.72 -20.88 11.46
#